data_AF-A0A841CRS9-F1
#
_entry.id   AF-A0A841CRS9-F1
#
_cell.length_a   1.000
_cell.length_b   1.000
_cell.length_c   1.000
_cell.angle_alpha   90.00
_cell.angle_beta   90.00
_cell.angle_gamma   90.00
#
_symmetry.space_group_name_H-M   'P 1'
#
loop_
_entity.id
_entity.type
_entity.pdbx_description
1 polymer ?
#
loop_
_entity_poly.entity_id
_entity_poly.type
_entity_poly.pdbx_seq_one_letter_code
_entity_poly.pdbx_strand_id
1 'polypeptide(L)'
;MLAALLTLALTAGSASAEPAVADVCQVTDQRLEELSGLASDGDEWFAINDSDTGRIQLQVMDRTCEITRTITAATNPFDVEDLALAPDGTLWLADTGDNGRSRETVALHAISPDGTARLYRLTYPDGKHDAEALLLDAGGVPHIVTKESLGSPLVYRPTGDLDENAPTPMRQVAKVSISGSDTPGGPLQSSVVTRVVTGGAMSKDGRVAALRTYTDAYLFPVPDGDLAKALESDPVRIPLPNEPQGEAITFDPDGTLLSASEFGDQRAASTVRAVAGAAALAAPITTTATPPPPQGDTAAAPAPQSDDSRPLWPIIGAGAAVLALMALFVRRSRNRKP
;
A
#
# COMPACT_ATOMS: atom_id res chain seq x y z
N MET A 1 -48.88 21.48 -40.45
CA MET A 1 -47.48 21.43 -39.97
C MET A 1 -47.52 21.03 -38.51
N LEU A 2 -47.24 19.76 -38.19
CA LEU A 2 -47.14 19.27 -36.80
C LEU A 2 -45.66 19.31 -36.40
N ALA A 3 -45.34 20.02 -35.32
CA ALA A 3 -44.01 20.05 -34.72
C ALA A 3 -43.86 18.87 -33.75
N ALA A 4 -42.87 18.01 -33.98
CA ALA A 4 -42.48 16.97 -33.06
C ALA A 4 -41.50 17.55 -32.02
N LEU A 5 -41.88 17.56 -30.75
CA LEU A 5 -40.96 17.81 -29.64
C LEU A 5 -40.15 16.53 -29.37
N LEU A 6 -38.84 16.63 -29.52
CA LEU A 6 -37.89 15.60 -29.11
C LEU A 6 -37.46 15.89 -27.67
N THR A 7 -37.98 15.14 -26.70
CA THR A 7 -37.54 15.20 -25.30
C THR A 7 -36.25 14.40 -25.14
N LEU A 8 -35.14 15.11 -24.91
CA LEU A 8 -33.85 14.51 -24.59
C LEU A 8 -33.86 14.08 -23.11
N ALA A 9 -33.92 12.78 -22.84
CA ALA A 9 -33.77 12.25 -21.49
C ALA A 9 -32.28 12.27 -21.12
N LEU A 10 -31.87 13.21 -20.27
CA LEU A 10 -30.55 13.17 -19.64
C LEU A 10 -30.57 12.10 -18.54
N THR A 11 -29.92 10.96 -18.78
CA THR A 11 -29.57 10.03 -17.70
C THR A 11 -28.42 10.64 -16.92
N ALA A 12 -28.71 11.22 -15.76
CA ALA A 12 -27.69 11.60 -14.79
C ALA A 12 -26.97 10.33 -14.33
N GLY A 13 -25.74 10.12 -14.79
CA GLY A 13 -24.86 9.08 -14.25
C GLY A 13 -24.65 9.36 -12.76
N SER A 14 -24.92 8.38 -11.92
CA SER A 14 -24.57 8.44 -10.50
C SER A 14 -23.05 8.50 -10.39
N ALA A 15 -22.50 9.69 -10.16
CA ALA A 15 -21.14 9.81 -9.67
C ALA A 15 -21.13 9.23 -8.25
N SER A 16 -20.54 8.05 -8.07
CA SER A 16 -20.22 7.57 -6.72
C SER A 16 -19.29 8.60 -6.09
N ALA A 17 -19.68 9.15 -4.94
CA ALA A 17 -18.82 10.04 -4.18
C ALA A 17 -17.58 9.25 -3.74
N GLU A 18 -16.40 9.87 -3.82
CA GLU A 18 -15.19 9.30 -3.26
C GLU A 18 -15.36 9.09 -1.74
N PRO A 19 -14.74 8.05 -1.15
CA PRO A 19 -14.81 7.81 0.29
C PRO A 19 -14.33 9.04 1.06
N ALA A 20 -15.08 9.42 2.09
CA ALA A 20 -14.70 10.57 2.93
C ALA A 20 -13.51 10.20 3.82
N VAL A 21 -12.39 10.90 3.61
CA VAL A 21 -11.24 10.87 4.52
C VAL A 21 -11.46 11.88 5.64
N ALA A 22 -11.39 11.43 6.89
CA ALA A 22 -11.56 12.27 8.07
C ALA A 22 -10.26 12.36 8.88
N ASP A 23 -9.89 13.57 9.30
CA ASP A 23 -8.81 13.78 10.27
C ASP A 23 -9.26 13.26 11.65
N VAL A 24 -8.40 12.47 12.31
CA VAL A 24 -8.68 11.88 13.64
C VAL A 24 -7.97 12.65 14.75
N CYS A 25 -6.64 12.71 14.68
CA CYS A 25 -5.79 13.42 15.65
C CYS A 25 -4.42 13.74 15.04
N GLN A 26 -3.64 14.58 15.73
CA GLN A 26 -2.30 14.98 15.30
C GLN A 26 -1.23 14.23 16.10
N VAL A 27 -0.27 13.63 15.40
CA VAL A 27 0.98 13.11 15.97
C VAL A 27 1.99 14.26 15.94
N THR A 28 2.40 14.72 17.11
CA THR A 28 3.38 15.82 17.26
C THR A 28 4.66 15.40 17.97
N ASP A 29 4.69 14.19 18.52
CA ASP A 29 5.84 13.67 19.25
C ASP A 29 6.96 13.30 18.27
N GLN A 30 8.16 13.84 18.49
CA GLN A 30 9.31 13.68 17.60
C GLN A 30 9.82 12.23 17.53
N ARG A 31 9.40 11.36 18.45
CA ARG A 31 9.67 9.91 18.36
C ARG A 31 9.01 9.22 17.16
N LEU A 32 8.14 9.94 16.45
CA LEU A 32 7.41 9.49 15.26
C LEU A 32 7.52 10.49 14.11
N GLU A 33 8.62 11.26 14.04
CA GLU A 33 8.83 12.27 12.98
C GLU A 33 8.95 11.66 11.58
N GLU A 34 9.41 10.42 11.49
CA GLU A 34 9.53 9.56 10.31
C GLU A 34 8.60 8.32 10.48
N LEU A 35 7.36 8.57 10.88
CA LEU A 35 6.35 7.52 11.07
C LEU A 35 6.11 6.75 9.76
N SER A 36 6.56 5.50 9.72
CA SER A 36 6.54 4.67 8.52
C SER A 36 5.61 3.44 8.64
N GLY A 37 5.57 2.78 9.81
CA GLY A 37 4.66 1.66 10.08
C GLY A 37 3.58 1.96 11.11
N LEU A 38 2.39 1.35 10.95
CA LEU A 38 1.25 1.48 11.88
C LEU A 38 0.47 0.16 11.99
N ALA A 39 -0.01 -0.18 13.19
CA ALA A 39 -1.02 -1.23 13.40
C ALA A 39 -2.02 -0.86 14.49
N SER A 40 -3.16 -1.54 14.55
CA SER A 40 -4.18 -1.32 15.58
C SER A 40 -4.81 -2.62 16.09
N ASP A 41 -5.11 -2.65 17.39
CA ASP A 41 -5.93 -3.70 18.02
C ASP A 41 -7.38 -3.27 18.31
N GLY A 42 -7.74 -2.03 17.96
CA GLY A 42 -9.03 -1.39 18.24
C GLY A 42 -8.98 -0.36 19.37
N ASP A 43 -8.19 -0.63 20.40
CA ASP A 43 -8.07 0.24 21.58
C ASP A 43 -6.82 1.13 21.46
N GLU A 44 -5.72 0.56 20.98
CA GLU A 44 -4.41 1.18 20.86
C GLU A 44 -3.89 1.13 19.42
N TRP A 45 -2.95 2.03 19.14
CA TRP A 45 -2.18 2.06 17.90
C TRP A 45 -0.71 1.84 18.20
N PHE A 46 -0.06 1.02 17.38
CA PHE A 46 1.36 0.73 17.45
C PHE A 46 2.02 1.38 16.25
N ALA A 47 3.05 2.19 16.47
CA ALA A 47 3.76 2.88 15.42
C ALA A 47 5.28 2.70 15.55
N ILE A 48 5.95 2.71 14.41
CA ILE A 48 7.42 2.77 14.32
C ILE A 48 7.85 3.99 13.54
N ASN A 49 9.06 4.45 13.86
CA ASN A 49 9.84 5.37 13.06
C ASN A 49 10.79 4.54 12.17
N ASP A 50 11.07 4.99 10.94
CA ASP A 50 12.03 4.30 10.06
C ASP A 50 13.51 4.48 10.49
N SER A 51 13.82 5.52 11.27
CA SER A 51 15.21 5.77 11.70
C SER A 51 15.82 4.70 12.61
N ASP A 52 17.07 4.35 12.29
CA ASP A 52 17.93 3.52 13.14
C ASP A 52 18.43 4.30 14.38
N THR A 53 17.88 3.94 15.55
CA THR A 53 18.31 4.47 16.86
C THR A 53 19.21 3.51 17.64
N GLY A 54 19.73 2.46 16.99
CA GLY A 54 20.52 1.39 17.60
C GLY A 54 19.70 0.31 18.31
N ARG A 55 18.38 0.45 18.33
CA ARG A 55 17.41 -0.47 18.94
C ARG A 55 16.02 -0.27 18.35
N ILE A 56 15.15 -1.28 18.45
CA ILE A 56 13.74 -1.11 18.10
C ILE A 56 12.98 -0.39 19.23
N GLN A 57 12.26 0.67 18.87
CA GLN A 57 11.34 1.41 19.75
C GLN A 57 9.97 1.55 19.10
N LEU A 58 9.01 0.73 19.55
CA LEU A 58 7.61 0.83 19.15
C LEU A 58 6.89 1.81 20.07
N GLN A 59 6.25 2.81 19.49
CA GLN A 59 5.40 3.73 20.25
C GLN A 59 3.99 3.18 20.28
N VAL A 60 3.40 3.11 21.48
CA VAL A 60 1.99 2.78 21.62
C VAL A 60 1.23 4.07 21.89
N MET A 61 0.30 4.37 21.00
CA MET A 61 -0.56 5.54 21.06
C MET A 61 -1.98 5.17 21.47
N ASP A 62 -2.66 6.07 22.17
CA ASP A 62 -4.10 6.01 22.30
C ASP A 62 -4.82 6.58 21.07
N ARG A 63 -6.15 6.58 21.10
CA ARG A 63 -7.01 7.10 20.02
C ARG A 63 -6.96 8.64 19.87
N THR A 64 -6.17 9.33 20.69
CA THR A 64 -5.91 10.78 20.61
C THR A 64 -4.52 11.10 20.05
N CYS A 65 -3.78 10.08 19.57
CA CYS A 65 -2.40 10.19 19.07
C CYS A 65 -1.36 10.47 20.17
N GLU A 66 -1.71 10.35 21.46
CA GLU A 66 -0.76 10.49 22.56
C GLU A 66 0.00 9.17 22.77
N ILE A 67 1.33 9.22 22.81
CA ILE A 67 2.15 8.05 23.14
C ILE A 67 2.01 7.74 24.63
N THR A 68 1.33 6.64 24.95
CA THR A 68 1.08 6.19 26.33
C THR A 68 2.21 5.32 26.89
N ARG A 69 2.92 4.60 26.01
CA ARG A 69 4.11 3.80 26.37
C ARG A 69 5.02 3.54 25.16
N THR A 70 6.22 3.06 25.43
CA THR A 70 7.17 2.59 24.42
C THR A 70 7.55 1.14 24.70
N ILE A 71 7.37 0.25 23.72
CA ILE A 71 7.89 -1.12 23.77
C ILE A 71 9.29 -1.09 23.18
N THR A 72 10.29 -1.51 23.96
CA THR A 72 11.70 -1.52 23.53
C THR A 72 12.18 -2.96 23.41
N ALA A 73 12.69 -3.32 22.23
CA ALA A 73 13.39 -4.57 22.03
C ALA A 73 14.90 -4.33 21.91
N ALA A 74 15.69 -5.09 22.67
CA ALA A 74 17.16 -5.00 22.69
C ALA A 74 17.81 -5.69 21.48
N THR A 75 17.31 -5.37 20.28
CA THR A 75 17.84 -5.82 18.99
C THR A 75 18.11 -4.59 18.13
N ASN A 76 19.20 -4.60 17.39
CA ASN A 76 19.59 -3.50 16.51
C ASN A 76 19.11 -3.80 15.09
N PRO A 77 18.04 -3.15 14.60
CA PRO A 77 17.64 -3.28 13.21
C PRO A 77 18.59 -2.50 12.30
N PHE A 78 18.47 -2.68 10.98
CA PHE A 78 19.14 -1.80 10.02
C PHE A 78 18.23 -0.66 9.55
N ASP A 79 17.00 -0.98 9.14
CA ASP A 79 16.09 -0.07 8.44
C ASP A 79 14.67 -0.65 8.48
N VAL A 80 13.86 -0.27 9.50
CA VAL A 80 12.52 -0.83 9.70
C VAL A 80 11.50 0.03 8.99
N GLU A 81 10.81 -0.52 7.99
CA GLU A 81 9.92 0.27 7.14
C GLU A 81 8.44 0.10 7.50
N ASP A 82 8.03 -1.08 7.96
CA ASP A 82 6.61 -1.36 8.19
C ASP A 82 6.38 -2.28 9.39
N LEU A 83 5.15 -2.31 9.89
CA LEU A 83 4.76 -3.18 10.99
C LEU A 83 3.36 -3.78 10.81
N ALA A 84 3.19 -5.03 11.23
CA ALA A 84 1.91 -5.72 11.22
C ALA A 84 1.63 -6.34 12.60
N LEU A 85 0.37 -6.29 13.03
CA LEU A 85 -0.09 -6.93 14.27
C LEU A 85 -0.70 -8.30 13.95
N ALA A 86 -0.12 -9.36 14.51
CA ALA A 86 -0.69 -10.70 14.43
C ALA A 86 -1.86 -10.89 15.43
N PRO A 87 -2.79 -11.82 15.18
CA PRO A 87 -3.93 -12.07 16.06
C PRO A 87 -3.57 -12.48 17.50
N ASP A 88 -2.35 -12.99 17.73
CA ASP A 88 -1.85 -13.36 19.05
C ASP A 88 -1.21 -12.19 19.82
N GLY A 89 -1.22 -10.98 19.23
CA GLY A 89 -0.63 -9.78 19.82
C GLY A 89 0.85 -9.56 19.46
N THR A 90 1.46 -10.44 18.67
CA THR A 90 2.83 -10.27 18.20
C THR A 90 2.91 -9.15 17.17
N LEU A 91 3.84 -8.21 17.36
CA LEU A 91 4.16 -7.14 16.42
C LEU A 91 5.29 -7.61 15.50
N TRP A 92 5.00 -7.74 14.21
CA TRP A 92 5.98 -8.10 13.18
C TRP A 92 6.49 -6.84 12.49
N LEU A 93 7.79 -6.58 12.59
CA LEU A 93 8.43 -5.41 11.99
C LEU A 93 9.30 -5.84 10.82
N ALA A 94 9.21 -5.10 9.72
CA ALA A 94 9.93 -5.34 8.49
C ALA A 94 11.23 -4.53 8.44
N ASP A 95 12.33 -5.14 8.87
CA ASP A 95 13.69 -4.59 8.68
C ASP A 95 14.16 -4.89 7.25
N THR A 96 13.54 -4.19 6.30
CA THR A 96 13.58 -4.46 4.86
C THR A 96 14.08 -3.31 3.99
N GLY A 97 14.29 -2.13 4.56
CA GLY A 97 14.87 -0.99 3.87
C GLY A 97 16.27 -1.28 3.35
N ASP A 98 16.50 -0.98 2.07
CA ASP A 98 17.78 -1.15 1.38
C ASP A 98 17.82 -0.34 0.09
N ASN A 99 17.62 0.98 0.13
CA ASN A 99 17.63 1.79 -1.11
C ASN A 99 18.94 1.63 -1.90
N GLY A 100 20.04 1.31 -1.22
CA GLY A 100 21.36 1.02 -1.80
C GLY A 100 21.52 -0.38 -2.40
N ARG A 101 20.55 -1.28 -2.20
CA ARG A 101 20.54 -2.69 -2.61
C ARG A 101 21.84 -3.39 -2.24
N SER A 102 22.22 -3.26 -0.98
CA SER A 102 23.51 -3.65 -0.42
C SER A 102 23.43 -4.84 0.54
N ARG A 103 22.26 -5.11 1.13
CA ARG A 103 22.03 -6.14 2.14
C ARG A 103 21.87 -7.52 1.50
N GLU A 104 22.62 -8.51 1.96
CA GLU A 104 22.47 -9.91 1.51
C GLU A 104 21.18 -10.57 2.05
N THR A 105 20.68 -10.06 3.18
CA THR A 105 19.45 -10.51 3.82
C THR A 105 18.63 -9.33 4.27
N VAL A 106 17.32 -9.46 4.20
CA VAL A 106 16.39 -8.62 4.98
C VAL A 106 15.95 -9.40 6.23
N ALA A 107 15.23 -8.74 7.13
CA ALA A 107 14.82 -9.33 8.39
C ALA A 107 13.38 -9.03 8.75
N LEU A 108 12.77 -9.96 9.49
CA LEU A 108 11.54 -9.75 10.23
C LEU A 108 11.82 -9.87 11.72
N HIS A 109 11.38 -8.89 12.49
CA HIS A 109 11.43 -8.94 13.95
C HIS A 109 10.03 -9.24 14.47
N ALA A 110 9.87 -10.36 15.18
CA ALA A 110 8.63 -10.68 15.89
C ALA A 110 8.78 -10.25 17.35
N ILE A 111 7.99 -9.27 17.77
CA ILE A 111 8.11 -8.61 19.07
C ILE A 111 6.84 -8.83 19.87
N SER A 112 7.00 -9.47 21.02
CA SER A 112 5.92 -9.62 22.01
C SER A 112 5.63 -8.28 22.70
N PRO A 113 4.43 -8.07 23.26
CA PRO A 113 4.08 -6.85 23.98
C PRO A 113 5.01 -6.50 25.17
N ASP A 114 5.73 -7.48 25.71
CA ASP A 114 6.73 -7.30 26.77
C ASP A 114 8.12 -6.87 26.27
N GLY A 115 8.30 -6.72 24.95
CA GLY A 115 9.57 -6.34 24.31
C GLY A 115 10.49 -7.51 23.97
N THR A 116 10.08 -8.76 24.24
CA THR A 116 10.82 -9.95 23.78
C THR A 116 10.83 -10.01 22.26
N ALA A 117 12.00 -10.11 21.65
CA ALA A 117 12.15 -10.12 20.20
C ALA A 117 12.76 -11.43 19.68
N ARG A 118 12.22 -11.92 18.57
CA ARG A 118 12.78 -12.99 17.73
C ARG A 118 13.13 -12.42 16.37
N LEU A 119 14.22 -12.88 15.79
CA LEU A 119 14.76 -12.36 14.53
C LEU A 119 14.79 -13.46 13.48
N TYR A 120 14.18 -13.20 12.33
CA TYR A 120 14.19 -14.10 11.19
C TYR A 120 14.83 -13.40 9.99
N ARG A 121 15.86 -14.01 9.40
CA ARG A 121 16.50 -13.47 8.20
C ARG A 121 15.92 -14.11 6.96
N LEU A 122 15.86 -13.34 5.87
CA LEU A 122 15.26 -13.76 4.61
C LEU A 122 16.20 -13.41 3.44
N THR A 123 16.24 -14.26 2.42
CA THR A 123 16.97 -14.00 1.17
C THR A 123 16.04 -13.95 -0.03
N TYR A 124 16.26 -12.97 -0.89
CA TYR A 124 15.60 -12.88 -2.19
C TYR A 124 16.22 -13.86 -3.20
N PRO A 125 15.42 -14.45 -4.11
CA PRO A 125 15.91 -15.42 -5.08
C PRO A 125 16.61 -14.80 -6.30
N ASP A 126 16.43 -13.49 -6.52
CA ASP A 126 16.72 -12.81 -7.79
C ASP A 126 17.56 -11.53 -7.62
N GLY A 127 18.09 -11.29 -6.42
CA GLY A 127 18.93 -10.14 -6.11
C GLY A 127 18.36 -9.31 -4.96
N LYS A 128 19.09 -8.28 -4.58
CA LYS A 128 18.76 -7.43 -3.42
C LYS A 128 17.67 -6.43 -3.81
N HIS A 129 16.66 -6.30 -2.95
CA HIS A 129 15.54 -5.39 -3.15
C HIS A 129 15.35 -4.52 -1.93
N ASP A 130 14.90 -3.30 -2.19
CA ASP A 130 14.37 -2.35 -1.22
C ASP A 130 12.87 -2.67 -1.05
N ALA A 131 12.37 -2.77 0.18
CA ALA A 131 10.98 -3.12 0.43
C ALA A 131 10.42 -2.43 1.67
N GLU A 132 9.17 -1.99 1.55
CA GLU A 132 8.58 -0.94 2.40
C GLU A 132 7.21 -1.34 2.93
N ALA A 133 6.76 -2.56 2.64
CA ALA A 133 5.43 -3.00 3.02
C ALA A 133 5.42 -4.47 3.44
N LEU A 134 4.72 -4.71 4.56
CA LEU A 134 4.53 -6.02 5.15
C LEU A 134 3.04 -6.37 5.22
N LEU A 135 2.69 -7.55 4.73
CA LEU A 135 1.37 -8.13 4.89
C LEU A 135 1.48 -9.47 5.59
N LEU A 136 0.70 -9.69 6.66
CA LEU A 136 0.53 -11.01 7.25
C LEU A 136 -0.77 -11.62 6.75
N ASP A 137 -0.70 -12.71 5.99
CA ASP A 137 -1.92 -13.38 5.52
C ASP A 137 -2.71 -13.99 6.70
N ALA A 138 -3.90 -14.53 6.42
CA ALA A 138 -4.76 -15.11 7.46
C ALA A 138 -4.11 -16.31 8.21
N GLY A 139 -3.07 -16.91 7.65
CA GLY A 139 -2.26 -17.95 8.30
C GLY A 139 -1.07 -17.41 9.07
N GLY A 140 -0.85 -16.09 9.08
CA GLY A 140 0.31 -15.44 9.69
C GLY A 140 1.58 -15.51 8.83
N VAL A 141 1.48 -15.87 7.54
CA VAL A 141 2.64 -15.93 6.65
C VAL A 141 2.97 -14.54 6.14
N PRO A 142 4.21 -14.05 6.34
CA PRO A 142 4.60 -12.72 5.89
C PRO A 142 4.79 -12.66 4.38
N HIS A 143 4.30 -11.57 3.80
CA HIS A 143 4.51 -11.17 2.43
C HIS A 143 5.17 -9.78 2.41
N ILE A 144 6.34 -9.68 1.79
CA ILE A 144 7.14 -8.46 1.68
C ILE A 144 6.94 -7.88 0.28
N VAL A 145 6.65 -6.58 0.19
CA VAL A 145 6.35 -5.89 -1.07
C VAL A 145 7.43 -4.84 -1.36
N THR A 146 8.03 -4.90 -2.54
CA THR A 146 9.18 -4.05 -2.90
C THR A 146 8.83 -2.62 -3.27
N LYS A 147 9.74 -1.70 -2.96
CA LYS A 147 9.70 -0.27 -3.33
C LYS A 147 10.25 -0.07 -4.73
N GLU A 148 9.37 -0.06 -5.73
CA GLU A 148 9.78 0.11 -7.13
C GLU A 148 9.37 1.47 -7.68
N SER A 149 10.36 2.36 -7.84
CA SER A 149 10.16 3.62 -8.57
C SER A 149 9.90 3.38 -10.07
N LEU A 150 10.42 2.29 -10.63
CA LEU A 150 10.21 1.91 -12.03
C LEU A 150 9.74 0.46 -12.10
N GLY A 151 8.67 0.23 -12.85
CA GLY A 151 8.06 -1.10 -12.94
C GLY A 151 7.00 -1.31 -11.87
N SER A 152 6.75 -2.58 -11.56
CA SER A 152 5.73 -3.01 -10.60
C SER A 152 6.38 -3.46 -9.31
N PRO A 153 5.75 -3.18 -8.15
CA PRO A 153 6.10 -3.83 -6.89
C PRO A 153 6.05 -5.35 -7.04
N LEU A 154 7.07 -6.02 -6.51
CA LEU A 154 7.16 -7.47 -6.46
C LEU A 154 6.80 -7.94 -5.06
N VAL A 155 6.10 -9.07 -4.97
CA VAL A 155 5.67 -9.64 -3.68
C VAL A 155 6.43 -10.93 -3.44
N TYR A 156 7.07 -11.02 -2.27
CA TYR A 156 7.85 -12.18 -1.85
C TYR A 156 7.29 -12.78 -0.58
N ARG A 157 7.40 -14.10 -0.44
CA ARG A 157 7.11 -14.79 0.82
C ARG A 157 8.13 -15.89 1.09
N PRO A 158 8.32 -16.31 2.35
CA PRO A 158 9.15 -17.46 2.70
C PRO A 158 8.75 -18.74 1.94
N THR A 159 9.75 -19.57 1.60
CA THR A 159 9.52 -20.87 0.95
C THR A 159 9.09 -21.97 1.93
N GLY A 160 9.25 -21.75 3.23
CA GLY A 160 8.87 -22.63 4.32
C GLY A 160 8.83 -21.88 5.66
N ASP A 161 8.87 -22.62 6.76
CA ASP A 161 8.88 -22.05 8.11
C ASP A 161 10.10 -21.15 8.33
N LEU A 162 9.91 -20.08 9.09
CA LEU A 162 11.00 -19.16 9.45
C LEU A 162 11.96 -19.81 10.45
N ASP A 163 13.26 -19.62 10.23
CA ASP A 163 14.34 -20.12 11.11
C ASP A 163 15.12 -18.93 11.72
N GLU A 164 15.30 -18.94 13.04
CA GLU A 164 16.09 -17.93 13.76
C GLU A 164 17.61 -18.12 13.56
N ASN A 165 18.03 -19.33 13.17
CA ASN A 165 19.43 -19.71 13.09
C ASN A 165 20.00 -19.64 11.67
N ALA A 166 19.14 -19.53 10.65
CA ALA A 166 19.54 -19.48 9.25
C ALA A 166 18.59 -18.61 8.41
N PRO A 167 19.09 -17.88 7.39
CA PRO A 167 18.22 -17.16 6.48
C PRO A 167 17.28 -18.11 5.73
N THR A 168 15.99 -17.80 5.74
CA THR A 168 14.95 -18.54 5.02
C THR A 168 14.83 -18.00 3.59
N PRO A 169 15.01 -18.82 2.54
CA PRO A 169 14.82 -18.37 1.18
C PRO A 169 13.39 -17.95 0.91
N MET A 170 13.22 -16.86 0.18
CA MET A 170 11.93 -16.41 -0.33
C MET A 170 11.71 -16.83 -1.78
N ARG A 171 10.44 -16.78 -2.19
CA ARG A 171 10.04 -16.87 -3.60
C ARG A 171 9.15 -15.69 -3.95
N GLN A 172 9.29 -15.16 -5.16
CA GLN A 172 8.34 -14.20 -5.70
C GLN A 172 7.00 -14.91 -5.94
N VAL A 173 5.90 -14.34 -5.48
CA VAL A 173 4.55 -14.92 -5.57
C VAL A 173 3.56 -14.06 -6.31
N ALA A 174 3.81 -12.75 -6.44
CA ALA A 174 2.94 -11.85 -7.20
C ALA A 174 3.72 -10.66 -7.76
N LYS A 175 3.09 -9.97 -8.71
CA LYS A 175 3.53 -8.67 -9.23
C LYS A 175 2.33 -7.71 -9.24
N VAL A 176 2.42 -6.64 -8.45
CA VAL A 176 1.31 -5.71 -8.25
C VAL A 176 1.20 -4.72 -9.41
N SER A 177 0.00 -4.51 -9.94
CA SER A 177 -0.25 -3.50 -10.97
C SER A 177 -0.81 -2.22 -10.33
N ILE A 178 0.04 -1.22 -10.12
CA ILE A 178 -0.37 0.11 -9.64
C ILE A 178 -0.18 1.13 -10.76
N SER A 179 -1.28 1.77 -11.16
CA SER A 179 -1.27 2.87 -12.12
C SER A 179 -0.89 4.17 -11.42
N GLY A 180 -0.23 5.08 -12.14
CA GLY A 180 -0.01 6.44 -11.64
C GLY A 180 -1.33 7.18 -11.45
N SER A 181 -1.38 8.05 -10.44
CA SER A 181 -2.52 8.93 -10.14
C SER A 181 -2.09 10.40 -10.23
N ASP A 182 -3.08 11.29 -10.40
CA ASP A 182 -2.93 12.74 -10.25
C ASP A 182 -3.22 13.20 -8.81
N THR A 183 -3.35 12.27 -7.87
CA THR A 183 -3.55 12.57 -6.45
C THR A 183 -2.32 13.34 -5.93
N PRO A 184 -2.49 14.56 -5.39
CA PRO A 184 -1.35 15.37 -4.95
C PRO A 184 -0.72 14.79 -3.68
N GLY A 185 0.60 14.86 -3.57
CA GLY A 185 1.34 14.46 -2.38
C GLY A 185 2.69 13.83 -2.73
N GLY A 186 3.33 13.26 -1.72
CA GLY A 186 4.61 12.59 -1.82
C GLY A 186 5.81 13.54 -1.91
N PRO A 187 7.02 13.00 -1.71
CA PRO A 187 8.25 13.79 -1.57
C PRO A 187 8.61 14.51 -2.87
N LEU A 188 8.10 14.01 -4.01
CA LEU A 188 8.25 14.62 -5.33
C LEU A 188 6.95 14.47 -6.13
N GLN A 189 6.43 15.57 -6.66
CA GLN A 189 5.25 15.54 -7.55
C GLN A 189 5.63 15.00 -8.93
N SER A 190 5.50 13.68 -9.09
CA SER A 190 5.72 12.96 -10.34
C SER A 190 4.88 11.69 -10.34
N SER A 191 4.19 11.39 -11.44
CA SER A 191 3.38 10.16 -11.59
C SER A 191 4.19 8.86 -11.46
N VAL A 192 5.52 8.96 -11.51
CA VAL A 192 6.44 7.86 -11.24
C VAL A 192 6.60 7.61 -9.74
N VAL A 193 6.58 8.68 -8.95
CA VAL A 193 6.76 8.65 -7.50
C VAL A 193 5.44 8.37 -6.79
N THR A 194 4.31 8.89 -7.29
CA THR A 194 2.99 8.69 -6.64
C THR A 194 2.55 7.23 -6.50
N ARG A 195 3.07 6.32 -7.34
CA ARG A 195 2.76 4.88 -7.32
C ARG A 195 3.72 4.00 -6.52
N VAL A 196 4.73 4.59 -5.87
CA VAL A 196 5.70 3.83 -5.06
C VAL A 196 5.02 3.34 -3.79
N VAL A 197 5.08 2.04 -3.54
CA VAL A 197 4.52 1.42 -2.32
C VAL A 197 5.38 1.80 -1.11
N THR A 198 4.72 2.17 -0.02
CA THR A 198 5.33 2.67 1.22
C THR A 198 4.74 2.06 2.49
N GLY A 199 3.76 1.16 2.38
CA GLY A 199 3.18 0.48 3.53
C GLY A 199 2.12 -0.54 3.14
N GLY A 200 1.88 -1.52 4.01
CA GLY A 200 0.93 -2.60 3.80
C GLY A 200 0.09 -2.87 5.04
N ALA A 201 -1.17 -3.27 4.84
CA ALA A 201 -2.00 -3.74 5.94
C ALA A 201 -2.98 -4.83 5.51
N MET A 202 -3.34 -5.71 6.44
CA MET A 202 -4.41 -6.68 6.28
C MET A 202 -5.56 -6.35 7.22
N SER A 203 -6.80 -6.48 6.75
CA SER A 203 -7.97 -6.41 7.61
C SER A 203 -7.93 -7.55 8.63
N LYS A 204 -8.52 -7.34 9.82
CA LYS A 204 -8.48 -8.34 10.90
C LYS A 204 -9.03 -9.71 10.52
N ASP A 205 -9.99 -9.77 9.60
CA ASP A 205 -10.57 -11.01 9.09
C ASP A 205 -9.78 -11.63 7.92
N GLY A 206 -8.68 -11.00 7.49
CA GLY A 206 -7.82 -11.44 6.40
C GLY A 206 -8.44 -11.31 5.01
N ARG A 207 -9.57 -10.61 4.87
CA ARG A 207 -10.34 -10.54 3.60
C ARG A 207 -10.04 -9.34 2.73
N VAL A 208 -9.30 -8.36 3.23
CA VAL A 208 -8.88 -7.19 2.46
C VAL A 208 -7.42 -6.88 2.77
N ALA A 209 -6.61 -6.77 1.72
CA ALA A 209 -5.29 -6.20 1.82
C ALA A 209 -5.35 -4.73 1.41
N ALA A 210 -4.57 -3.88 2.06
CA ALA A 210 -4.30 -2.52 1.63
C ALA A 210 -2.81 -2.40 1.29
N LEU A 211 -2.52 -1.80 0.14
CA LEU A 211 -1.20 -1.25 -0.13
C LEU A 211 -1.31 0.26 -0.18
N ARG A 212 -0.43 0.92 0.56
CA ARG A 212 -0.27 2.36 0.51
C ARG A 212 0.81 2.72 -0.50
N THR A 213 0.56 3.78 -1.26
CA THR A 213 1.59 4.56 -1.92
C THR A 213 1.71 5.93 -1.26
N TYR A 214 2.66 6.76 -1.71
CA TYR A 214 2.79 8.13 -1.20
C TYR A 214 1.49 8.94 -1.23
N THR A 215 0.56 8.64 -2.15
CA THR A 215 -0.64 9.47 -2.41
C THR A 215 -1.96 8.73 -2.35
N ASP A 216 -1.99 7.41 -2.44
CA ASP A 216 -3.24 6.64 -2.52
C ASP A 216 -3.15 5.36 -1.67
N ALA A 217 -4.30 4.84 -1.27
CA ALA A 217 -4.44 3.48 -0.76
C ALA A 217 -5.15 2.61 -1.82
N TYR A 218 -4.68 1.38 -1.98
CA TYR A 218 -5.20 0.39 -2.91
C TYR A 218 -5.69 -0.82 -2.13
N LEU A 219 -7.00 -1.05 -2.17
CA LEU A 219 -7.63 -2.16 -1.44
C LEU A 219 -7.89 -3.35 -2.36
N PHE A 220 -7.38 -4.50 -1.98
CA PHE A 220 -7.49 -5.75 -2.72
C PHE A 220 -8.38 -6.73 -1.93
N PRO A 221 -9.51 -7.20 -2.50
CA PRO A 221 -10.29 -8.25 -1.88
C PRO A 221 -9.56 -9.60 -1.92
N VAL A 222 -9.55 -10.30 -0.78
CA VAL A 222 -8.92 -11.60 -0.57
C VAL A 222 -9.99 -12.65 -0.16
N PRO A 223 -11.05 -12.89 -0.97
CA PRO A 223 -12.20 -13.69 -0.55
C PRO A 223 -11.86 -15.16 -0.27
N ASP A 224 -10.83 -15.68 -0.94
CA ASP A 224 -10.41 -17.08 -0.87
C ASP A 224 -9.18 -17.27 0.02
N GLY A 225 -8.69 -16.21 0.69
CA GLY A 225 -7.44 -16.22 1.46
C GLY A 225 -6.15 -16.27 0.62
N ASP A 226 -6.26 -16.35 -0.72
CA ASP A 226 -5.11 -16.31 -1.62
C ASP A 226 -4.64 -14.86 -1.87
N LEU A 227 -3.79 -14.38 -0.97
CA LEU A 227 -3.26 -13.02 -1.01
C LEU A 227 -2.44 -12.74 -2.28
N ALA A 228 -1.64 -13.70 -2.73
CA ALA A 228 -0.80 -13.52 -3.91
C ALA A 228 -1.67 -13.27 -5.16
N LYS A 229 -2.72 -14.08 -5.35
CA LYS A 229 -3.69 -13.88 -6.43
C LYS A 229 -4.45 -12.56 -6.29
N ALA A 230 -4.85 -12.18 -5.07
CA ALA A 230 -5.57 -10.93 -4.82
C ALA A 230 -4.74 -9.71 -5.21
N LEU A 231 -3.44 -9.69 -4.89
CA LEU A 231 -2.53 -8.58 -5.22
C LEU A 231 -2.25 -8.42 -6.72
N GLU A 232 -2.61 -9.40 -7.55
CA GLU A 232 -2.57 -9.30 -9.02
C GLU A 232 -3.91 -8.86 -9.63
N SER A 233 -4.95 -8.66 -8.81
CA SER A 233 -6.27 -8.21 -9.26
C SER A 233 -6.41 -6.68 -9.24
N ASP A 234 -7.50 -6.17 -9.83
CA ASP A 234 -7.79 -4.73 -9.84
C ASP A 234 -8.20 -4.25 -8.44
N PRO A 235 -7.48 -3.27 -7.85
CA PRO A 235 -7.80 -2.73 -6.53
C PRO A 235 -8.92 -1.69 -6.57
N VAL A 236 -9.56 -1.48 -5.42
CA VAL A 236 -10.31 -0.25 -5.14
C VAL A 236 -9.33 0.83 -4.68
N ARG A 237 -9.23 1.93 -5.45
CA ARG A 237 -8.38 3.06 -5.12
C ARG A 237 -9.09 4.05 -4.19
N ILE A 238 -8.40 4.50 -3.16
CA ILE A 238 -8.80 5.58 -2.26
C ILE A 238 -7.73 6.67 -2.33
N PRO A 239 -8.01 7.84 -2.89
CA PRO A 239 -7.10 8.98 -2.82
C PRO A 239 -6.88 9.40 -1.37
N LEU A 240 -5.63 9.57 -0.97
CA LEU A 240 -5.28 10.11 0.34
C LEU A 240 -4.99 11.62 0.23
N PRO A 241 -5.08 12.38 1.34
CA PRO A 241 -4.80 13.80 1.30
C PRO A 241 -3.36 14.14 0.90
N ASN A 242 -3.13 15.41 0.56
CA ASN A 242 -1.85 15.96 0.10
C ASN A 242 -0.78 15.99 1.23
N GLU A 243 -0.30 14.80 1.55
CA GLU A 243 0.70 14.50 2.54
C GLU A 243 2.11 14.62 1.92
N PRO A 244 3.09 15.15 2.67
CA PRO A 244 4.44 15.35 2.15
C PRO A 244 5.14 14.01 1.88
N GLN A 245 4.89 12.99 2.71
CA GLN A 245 5.52 11.69 2.61
C GLN A 245 4.64 10.64 3.31
N GLY A 246 3.65 10.17 2.56
CA GLY A 246 2.66 9.23 3.06
C GLY A 246 3.16 7.78 3.11
N GLU A 247 3.21 7.17 4.29
CA GLU A 247 3.86 5.86 4.47
C GLU A 247 3.02 4.88 5.27
N ALA A 248 2.62 5.27 6.49
CA ALA A 248 1.89 4.38 7.37
C ALA A 248 0.43 4.14 6.96
N ILE A 249 0.01 2.88 7.07
CA ILE A 249 -1.37 2.41 6.84
C ILE A 249 -1.71 1.23 7.75
N THR A 250 -2.92 1.16 8.29
CA THR A 250 -3.45 -0.04 8.97
C THR A 250 -4.95 -0.14 8.82
N PHE A 251 -5.51 -1.34 9.05
CA PHE A 251 -6.92 -1.45 9.39
C PHE A 251 -7.11 -1.42 10.91
N ASP A 252 -8.17 -0.76 11.34
CA ASP A 252 -8.80 -0.95 12.64
C ASP A 252 -9.64 -2.25 12.59
N PRO A 253 -9.91 -2.95 13.71
CA PRO A 253 -10.71 -4.18 13.72
C PRO A 253 -12.11 -4.07 13.11
N ASP A 254 -12.70 -2.87 13.06
CA ASP A 254 -14.02 -2.61 12.48
C ASP A 254 -13.99 -2.44 10.95
N GLY A 255 -12.81 -2.51 10.32
CA GLY A 255 -12.60 -2.33 8.88
C GLY A 255 -12.39 -0.88 8.45
N THR A 256 -12.27 0.06 9.38
CA THR A 256 -11.79 1.42 9.12
C THR A 256 -10.32 1.38 8.68
N LEU A 257 -10.01 2.05 7.58
CA LEU A 257 -8.61 2.24 7.17
C LEU A 257 -8.05 3.46 7.87
N LEU A 258 -6.91 3.31 8.52
CA LEU A 258 -6.15 4.38 9.14
C LEU A 258 -4.87 4.63 8.34
N SER A 259 -4.48 5.89 8.22
CA SER A 259 -3.28 6.26 7.48
C SER A 259 -2.61 7.48 8.10
N ALA A 260 -1.29 7.57 7.99
CA ALA A 260 -0.52 8.72 8.44
C ALA A 260 0.73 8.93 7.57
N SER A 261 1.37 10.08 7.75
CA SER A 261 2.53 10.54 6.98
C SER A 261 3.72 10.77 7.91
N GLU A 262 4.92 10.74 7.37
CA GLU A 262 6.03 11.41 8.04
C GLU A 262 5.82 12.93 8.05
N PHE A 263 6.51 13.62 8.95
CA PHE A 263 6.47 15.07 9.01
C PHE A 263 7.85 15.73 9.11
N GLY A 264 8.85 15.02 9.65
CA GLY A 264 10.24 15.46 9.80
C GLY A 264 10.39 16.91 10.30
N ASP A 265 11.50 17.54 9.96
CA ASP A 265 11.79 18.94 10.32
C ASP A 265 10.90 19.96 9.57
N GLN A 266 10.24 19.56 8.48
CA GLN A 266 9.55 20.48 7.56
C GLN A 266 8.11 20.78 8.01
N ARG A 267 7.53 19.96 8.88
CA ARG A 267 6.20 20.16 9.46
C ARG A 267 6.22 19.93 10.96
N ALA A 268 5.27 20.53 11.66
CA ALA A 268 5.16 20.38 13.12
C ALA A 268 4.48 19.07 13.56
N ALA A 269 3.78 18.40 12.64
CA ALA A 269 2.93 17.25 12.96
C ALA A 269 2.55 16.44 11.72
N SER A 270 2.22 15.17 11.96
CA SER A 270 1.43 14.33 11.07
C SER A 270 0.00 14.21 11.59
N THR A 271 -0.96 13.89 10.73
CA THR A 271 -2.35 13.65 11.15
C THR A 271 -2.70 12.21 10.85
N VAL A 272 -3.19 11.49 11.85
CA VAL A 272 -3.84 10.20 11.61
C VAL A 272 -5.20 10.47 10.97
N ARG A 273 -5.46 9.80 9.86
CA ARG A 273 -6.69 9.92 9.09
C ARG A 273 -7.42 8.60 9.02
N ALA A 274 -8.74 8.67 8.89
CA ALA A 274 -9.61 7.51 8.84
C ALA A 274 -10.49 7.54 7.59
N VAL A 275 -10.69 6.35 7.01
CA VAL A 275 -11.74 6.08 6.03
C VAL A 275 -12.62 4.98 6.61
N ALA A 276 -13.73 5.40 7.22
CA ALA A 276 -14.67 4.47 7.86
C ALA A 276 -15.31 3.54 6.82
N GLY A 277 -15.40 2.24 7.14
CA GLY A 277 -15.98 1.24 6.25
C GLY A 277 -15.13 0.94 5.00
N ALA A 278 -13.86 1.33 4.97
CA ALA A 278 -12.96 1.11 3.84
C ALA A 278 -12.89 -0.35 3.41
N ALA A 279 -12.80 -1.30 4.34
CA ALA A 279 -12.77 -2.73 4.00
C ALA A 279 -14.02 -3.17 3.23
N ALA A 280 -15.20 -2.61 3.54
CA ALA A 280 -16.43 -2.93 2.83
C ALA A 280 -16.47 -2.37 1.39
N LEU A 281 -15.67 -1.35 1.08
CA LEU A 281 -15.55 -0.83 -0.29
C LEU A 281 -14.89 -1.84 -1.23
N ALA A 282 -13.98 -2.67 -0.70
CA ALA A 282 -13.32 -3.72 -1.46
C ALA A 282 -14.15 -5.00 -1.56
N ALA A 283 -15.20 -5.16 -0.74
CA ALA A 283 -16.04 -6.35 -0.78
C ALA A 283 -16.67 -6.53 -2.17
N PRO A 284 -16.71 -7.76 -2.72
CA PRO A 284 -17.36 -8.00 -3.99
C PRO A 284 -18.81 -7.51 -3.92
N ILE A 285 -19.23 -6.65 -4.85
CA ILE A 285 -20.64 -6.26 -4.95
C ILE A 285 -21.42 -7.55 -5.18
N THR A 286 -22.17 -7.97 -4.16
CA THR A 286 -23.15 -9.03 -4.34
C THR A 286 -24.24 -8.40 -5.20
N THR A 287 -24.18 -8.61 -6.51
CA THR A 287 -25.26 -8.21 -7.39
C THR A 287 -26.41 -9.15 -7.06
N THR A 288 -27.32 -8.71 -6.19
CA THR A 288 -28.63 -9.33 -6.05
C THR A 288 -29.32 -9.11 -7.39
N ALA A 289 -29.13 -10.04 -8.33
CA ALA A 289 -29.81 -10.03 -9.59
C ALA A 289 -31.32 -10.13 -9.29
N THR A 290 -32.04 -9.02 -9.47
CA THR A 290 -33.49 -9.04 -9.56
C THR A 290 -33.85 -10.05 -10.65
N PRO A 291 -34.65 -11.09 -10.38
CA PRO A 291 -35.06 -12.05 -11.41
C PRO A 291 -35.66 -11.30 -12.60
N PRO A 292 -35.28 -11.65 -13.85
CA PRO A 292 -35.87 -11.01 -15.00
C PRO A 292 -37.39 -11.28 -15.00
N PRO A 293 -38.22 -10.28 -15.37
CA PRO A 293 -39.65 -10.53 -15.52
C PRO A 293 -39.87 -11.62 -16.58
N PRO A 294 -40.92 -12.45 -16.44
CA PRO A 294 -41.16 -13.57 -17.35
C PRO A 294 -41.27 -13.04 -18.79
N GLN A 295 -40.39 -13.54 -19.67
CA GLN A 295 -40.40 -13.20 -21.08
C GLN A 295 -41.64 -13.80 -21.74
N GLY A 296 -42.55 -12.94 -22.16
CA GLY A 296 -43.64 -13.31 -23.07
C GLY A 296 -43.09 -13.44 -24.49
N ASP A 297 -43.43 -14.55 -25.15
CA ASP A 297 -43.04 -14.88 -26.51
C ASP A 297 -43.31 -13.72 -27.48
N THR A 298 -42.25 -13.14 -28.05
CA THR A 298 -42.40 -12.34 -29.28
C THR A 298 -41.27 -12.65 -30.25
N ALA A 299 -41.68 -12.93 -31.49
CA ALA A 299 -40.92 -13.53 -32.56
C ALA A 299 -39.69 -12.71 -33.01
N ALA A 300 -38.65 -13.44 -33.41
CA ALA A 300 -37.42 -12.95 -33.99
C ALA A 300 -37.64 -12.18 -35.30
N ALA A 301 -36.95 -11.06 -35.46
CA ALA A 301 -36.73 -10.37 -36.73
C ALA A 301 -35.22 -10.35 -37.06
N PRO A 302 -34.83 -10.40 -38.34
CA PRO A 302 -33.52 -10.86 -38.77
C PRO A 302 -32.44 -9.78 -38.70
N ALA A 303 -31.19 -10.24 -38.53
CA ALA A 303 -29.97 -9.43 -38.52
C ALA A 303 -29.63 -8.85 -39.92
N PRO A 304 -29.09 -7.62 -39.99
CA PRO A 304 -28.37 -7.16 -41.17
C PRO A 304 -26.87 -7.55 -41.07
N GLN A 305 -26.34 -8.08 -42.18
CA GLN A 305 -24.92 -8.36 -42.39
C GLN A 305 -24.23 -7.26 -43.20
N SER A 306 -22.94 -7.07 -42.89
CA SER A 306 -21.83 -6.52 -43.71
C SER A 306 -21.96 -5.04 -44.11
N ASP A 307 -20.91 -4.24 -44.28
CA ASP A 307 -19.47 -4.46 -44.42
C ASP A 307 -18.83 -3.07 -44.23
N ASP A 308 -17.67 -2.93 -43.60
CA ASP A 308 -16.64 -2.05 -44.17
C ASP A 308 -15.28 -2.25 -43.48
N SER A 309 -14.30 -2.51 -44.33
CA SER A 309 -12.90 -2.75 -44.03
C SER A 309 -12.08 -1.55 -44.50
N ARG A 310 -11.29 -0.93 -43.62
CA ARG A 310 -10.22 0.01 -44.00
C ARG A 310 -8.99 -0.08 -43.07
N PRO A 311 -7.78 0.21 -43.59
CA PRO A 311 -6.55 -0.48 -43.20
C PRO A 311 -5.70 0.26 -42.15
N LEU A 312 -4.90 -0.53 -41.44
CA LEU A 312 -3.83 -0.12 -40.51
C LEU A 312 -2.62 0.45 -41.28
N TRP A 313 -2.12 1.62 -40.85
CA TRP A 313 -0.79 2.13 -41.19
C TRP A 313 0.08 2.13 -39.92
N PRO A 314 1.36 1.73 -39.98
CA PRO A 314 2.24 1.79 -38.83
C PRO A 314 2.95 3.16 -38.75
N ILE A 315 3.12 3.69 -37.54
CA ILE A 315 4.11 4.74 -37.27
C ILE A 315 5.16 4.17 -36.33
N ILE A 316 6.37 4.00 -36.86
CA ILE A 316 7.60 3.73 -36.12
C ILE A 316 8.37 5.05 -36.01
N GLY A 317 8.82 5.37 -34.78
CA GLY A 317 10.15 5.94 -34.53
C GLY A 317 10.24 7.44 -34.20
N ALA A 318 10.69 7.74 -32.97
CA ALA A 318 12.00 8.35 -32.72
C ALA A 318 12.23 8.57 -31.20
N GLY A 319 12.93 7.62 -30.57
CA GLY A 319 13.65 7.87 -29.33
C GLY A 319 15.06 8.34 -29.66
N ALA A 320 15.49 9.45 -29.04
CA ALA A 320 16.89 9.80 -28.73
C ALA A 320 16.98 11.27 -28.27
N ALA A 321 16.59 11.58 -27.03
CA ALA A 321 16.91 12.87 -26.40
C ALA A 321 16.67 12.93 -24.87
N VAL A 322 17.12 11.93 -24.08
CA VAL A 322 17.07 12.06 -22.60
C VAL A 322 18.37 11.63 -21.89
N LEU A 323 19.30 10.96 -22.57
CA LEU A 323 20.56 10.48 -21.98
C LEU A 323 21.65 11.55 -21.72
N ALA A 324 21.31 12.85 -21.70
CA ALA A 324 22.30 13.92 -21.51
C ALA A 324 22.08 14.82 -20.27
N LEU A 325 21.01 14.63 -19.48
CA LEU A 325 20.73 15.50 -18.32
C LEU A 325 21.02 14.87 -16.94
N MET A 326 21.26 13.57 -16.86
CA MET A 326 21.61 12.88 -15.60
C MET A 326 23.09 12.98 -15.19
N ALA A 327 23.96 13.56 -16.03
CA ALA A 327 25.39 13.71 -15.71
C ALA A 327 25.76 15.03 -14.99
N LEU A 328 24.80 15.93 -14.73
CA LEU A 328 25.09 17.28 -14.21
C LEU A 328 24.69 17.55 -12.76
N PHE A 329 24.03 16.63 -12.05
CA PHE A 329 23.70 16.83 -10.63
C PHE A 329 24.49 15.97 -9.63
N VAL A 330 25.10 14.87 -10.08
CA VAL A 330 26.00 14.03 -9.27
C VAL A 330 27.38 14.68 -9.03
N ARG A 331 27.69 15.80 -9.71
CA ARG A 331 28.96 16.53 -9.53
C ARG A 331 28.87 17.74 -8.59
N ARG A 332 27.69 18.07 -8.04
CA ARG A 332 27.52 19.24 -7.16
C ARG A 332 27.34 18.91 -5.67
N SER A 333 27.13 17.65 -5.30
CA SER A 333 27.08 17.20 -3.89
C SER A 333 28.42 16.70 -3.35
N ARG A 334 29.47 16.57 -4.19
CA ARG A 334 30.78 16.05 -3.77
C ARG A 334 31.81 17.10 -3.33
N ASN A 335 31.43 18.37 -3.22
CA ASN A 335 32.35 19.47 -2.87
C ASN A 335 31.88 20.35 -1.71
N ARG A 336 31.12 19.80 -0.75
CA ARG A 336 30.87 20.50 0.53
C ARG A 336 30.82 19.53 1.70
N LYS A 337 31.94 19.43 2.40
CA LYS A 337 32.07 19.45 3.88
C LYS A 337 33.56 19.27 4.24
N PRO A 338 34.02 19.83 5.37
CA PRO A 338 33.72 21.14 5.94
C PRO A 338 34.60 22.26 5.34
#